data_AF-A0A327KRS7-F1
#
_entry.id   AF-A0A327KRS7-F1
#
_cell.length_a   1.000
_cell.length_b   1.000
_cell.length_c   1.000
_cell.angle_alpha   90.00
_cell.angle_beta   90.00
_cell.angle_gamma   90.00
#
_symmetry.space_group_name_H-M   'P 1'
#
loop_
_entity.id
_entity.type
_entity.pdbx_description
1 polymer ?
#
loop_
_entity_poly.entity_id
_entity_poly.type
_entity_poly.pdbx_seq_one_letter_code
_entity_poly.pdbx_strand_id
1 'polypeptide(L)' 'MMKLAVLIWMMLGITLAGALVVVVVSIPSLYNQGMSLIPIVAAVGFVLAVPAAILIARKIDQATAKRA' A
#
# COMPACT_ATOMS: atom_id res chain seq x y z
N MET A 1 -12.84 -10.50 -8.87
CA MET A 1 -11.59 -10.51 -8.06
C MET A 1 -10.41 -9.67 -8.62
N MET A 2 -9.77 -10.00 -9.75
CA MET A 2 -8.49 -9.35 -10.15
C MET A 2 -8.62 -7.82 -10.36
N LYS A 3 -9.67 -7.36 -11.05
CA LYS A 3 -9.97 -5.93 -11.22
C LYS A 3 -10.13 -5.20 -9.88
N LEU A 4 -10.80 -5.86 -8.93
CA LEU A 4 -11.02 -5.34 -7.57
C LEU A 4 -9.70 -5.30 -6.77
N ALA A 5 -8.86 -6.33 -6.90
CA ALA A 5 -7.55 -6.35 -6.26
C ALA A 5 -6.64 -5.22 -6.77
N VAL A 6 -6.62 -4.96 -8.07
CA VAL A 6 -5.87 -3.83 -8.65
C VAL A 6 -6.39 -2.49 -8.13
N LEU A 7 -7.71 -2.30 -8.08
CA LEU A 7 -8.31 -1.07 -7.55
C LEU A 7 -7.91 -0.83 -6.09
N ILE A 8 -8.05 -1.86 -5.25
CA ILE A 8 -7.70 -1.79 -3.82
C ILE A 8 -6.20 -1.58 -3.65
N TRP A 9 -5.38 -2.23 -4.48
CA TRP A 9 -3.94 -2.08 -4.45
C TRP A 9 -3.49 -0.67 -4.82
N MET A 10 -4.09 -0.02 -5.83
CA MET A 10 -3.75 1.36 -6.16
C MET A 10 -4.03 2.30 -4.98
N MET A 11 -5.17 2.16 -4.31
CA MET A 11 -5.50 2.96 -3.13
C MET A 11 -4.54 2.66 -1.98
N LEU A 12 -4.44 1.40 -1.55
CA LEU A 12 -3.59 1.00 -0.42
C LEU A 12 -2.11 1.28 -0.68
N GLY A 13 -1.63 1.03 -1.90
CA GLY A 13 -0.25 1.22 -2.29
C GLY A 13 0.17 2.67 -2.15
N ILE A 14 -0.62 3.61 -2.66
CA ILE A 14 -0.30 5.04 -2.56
C ILE A 14 -0.42 5.51 -1.11
N THR A 15 -1.46 5.09 -0.38
CA THR A 15 -1.63 5.45 1.03
C THR A 15 -0.49 4.93 1.91
N LEU A 16 -0.08 3.67 1.74
CA LEU A 16 0.97 3.05 2.55
C LEU A 16 2.36 3.58 2.20
N ALA A 17 2.64 3.80 0.90
CA ALA A 17 3.83 4.49 0.46
C ALA A 17 3.92 5.91 1.07
N GLY A 18 2.84 6.68 0.97
CA GLY A 18 2.76 8.03 1.55
C GLY A 18 2.96 8.02 3.07
N ALA A 19 2.32 7.11 3.79
CA ALA A 19 2.46 6.98 5.24
C ALA A 19 3.92 6.69 5.65
N LEU A 20 4.62 5.81 4.93
CA LEU A 20 6.03 5.52 5.21
C LEU A 20 6.95 6.70 4.88
N VAL A 21 6.66 7.44 3.81
CA VAL A 21 7.39 8.67 3.49
C VAL A 21 7.20 9.71 4.58
N VAL A 22 5.98 9.87 5.11
CA VAL A 22 5.69 10.74 6.26
C VAL A 22 6.58 10.39 7.45
N VAL A 23 6.73 9.10 7.77
CA VAL A 23 7.63 8.66 8.86
C VAL A 23 9.07 9.11 8.63
N VAL A 24 9.59 8.98 7.40
CA VAL A 24 10.97 9.38 7.07
C VAL A 24 11.16 10.90 7.21
N VAL A 25 10.21 11.71 6.76
CA VAL A 25 10.34 13.17 6.83
C VAL A 25 10.06 13.75 8.22
N SER A 26 9.29 13.05 9.07
CA SER A 26 9.00 13.49 10.43
C SER A 26 10.12 13.20 11.43
N ILE A 27 11.07 12.32 11.11
CA ILE A 27 12.17 11.93 12.01
C ILE A 27 13.50 12.48 11.47
N PRO A 28 14.15 13.45 12.14
CA PRO A 28 15.35 14.12 11.64
C PRO A 28 16.50 13.16 11.27
N SER A 29 16.71 12.12 12.07
CA SER A 29 17.77 11.11 11.81
C SER A 29 17.52 10.27 10.55
N LEU A 30 16.26 10.08 10.16
CA LEU A 30 15.87 9.42 8.91
C LEU A 30 15.92 10.40 7.73
N TYR A 31 15.45 11.64 7.94
CA TYR A 31 15.43 12.66 6.90
C TYR A 31 16.83 13.05 6.40
N ASN A 32 17.85 12.98 7.26
CA ASN A 32 19.26 13.16 6.86
C ASN A 32 19.70 12.18 5.76
N GLN A 33 19.01 11.03 5.63
CA GLN A 33 19.21 10.02 4.59
C GLN A 33 18.04 9.97 3.59
N GLY A 34 17.21 11.02 3.56
CA GLY A 34 15.94 11.06 2.84
C GLY A 34 16.07 10.83 1.34
N MET A 35 17.16 11.29 0.71
CA MET A 35 17.42 11.04 -0.72
C MET A 35 17.46 9.56 -1.08
N SER A 36 17.93 8.70 -0.17
CA SER A 36 17.95 7.25 -0.37
C SER A 36 16.72 6.59 0.24
N LEU A 37 16.30 7.00 1.44
CA LEU A 37 15.23 6.33 2.17
C LEU A 37 13.85 6.58 1.56
N ILE A 38 13.53 7.80 1.11
CA ILE A 38 12.19 8.14 0.60
C ILE A 38 11.79 7.23 -0.59
N PRO A 39 12.61 7.07 -1.65
CA PRO A 39 12.27 6.17 -2.75
C PRO A 39 12.14 4.71 -2.29
N ILE A 40 13.01 4.25 -1.39
CA ILE A 40 13.02 2.87 -0.88
C ILE A 40 11.73 2.58 -0.11
N VAL A 41 11.39 3.42 0.88
CA VAL A 41 10.19 3.17 1.70
C VAL A 41 8.91 3.32 0.91
N ALA A 42 8.87 4.23 -0.08
CA ALA A 42 7.73 4.36 -0.98
C ALA A 42 7.53 3.08 -1.81
N ALA A 43 8.61 2.56 -2.42
CA ALA A 43 8.57 1.32 -3.19
C ALA A 43 8.18 0.12 -2.31
N VAL A 44 8.76 0.01 -1.12
CA VAL A 44 8.43 -1.04 -0.15
C VAL A 44 6.95 -0.96 0.23
N GLY A 45 6.44 0.22 0.58
CA GLY A 45 5.03 0.38 0.95
C GLY A 45 4.06 0.00 -0.17
N PHE A 46 4.39 0.40 -1.39
CA PHE A 46 3.59 0.08 -2.57
C PHE A 46 3.57 -1.43 -2.87
N VAL A 47 4.71 -2.11 -2.75
CA VAL A 47 4.83 -3.56 -2.97
C VAL A 47 4.15 -4.35 -1.85
N LEU A 48 4.34 -3.94 -0.59
CA LEU A 48 3.70 -4.58 0.56
C LEU A 48 2.17 -4.45 0.55
N ALA A 49 1.62 -3.46 -0.15
CA ALA A 49 0.17 -3.34 -0.32
C ALA A 49 -0.44 -4.46 -1.21
N VAL A 50 0.34 -5.13 -2.05
CA VAL A 50 -0.14 -6.19 -2.97
C VAL A 50 -0.81 -7.35 -2.22
N PRO A 51 -0.15 -8.03 -1.25
CA PRO A 51 -0.78 -9.14 -0.53
C PRO A 51 -2.03 -8.69 0.23
N ALA A 52 -2.02 -7.50 0.85
CA ALA A 52 -3.17 -6.95 1.55
C ALA A 52 -4.36 -6.73 0.60
N ALA A 53 -4.11 -6.15 -0.58
CA ALA A 53 -5.14 -5.90 -1.57
C ALA A 53 -5.78 -7.20 -2.11
N ILE A 54 -4.98 -8.26 -2.32
CA ILE A 54 -5.49 -9.56 -2.74
C ILE A 54 -6.39 -10.16 -1.65
N LEU A 55 -5.97 -10.12 -0.39
CA LEU A 55 -6.77 -10.65 0.72
C LEU A 55 -8.11 -9.91 0.88
N ILE A 56 -8.10 -8.58 0.80
CA ILE A 56 -9.30 -7.75 0.91
C ILE A 56 -10.22 -7.98 -0.30
N ALA A 57 -9.68 -8.01 -1.51
CA ALA A 57 -10.46 -8.28 -2.72
C ALA A 57 -11.14 -9.65 -2.66
N ARG A 58 -10.45 -10.68 -2.18
CA ARG A 58 -11.04 -12.02 -1.98
C ARG A 58 -12.19 -12.00 -0.98
N LYS A 59 -12.04 -11.29 0.14
CA LYS A 59 -13.10 -11.14 1.15
C LYS A 59 -14.33 -10.44 0.59
N ILE A 60 -14.14 -9.35 -0.14
CA ILE A 60 -15.24 -8.60 -0.75
C ILE A 60 -15.94 -9.45 -1.82
N ASP A 61 -15.18 -10.10 -2.70
CA ASP A 61 -15.73 -10.96 -3.75
C ASP A 61 -16.57 -12.10 -3.16
N GLN A 62 -16.08 -12.76 -2.10
CA GLN A 62 -16.84 -13.80 -1.38
C GLN A 62 -18.13 -13.28 -0.72
N ALA A 63 -18.09 -12.07 -0.13
CA ALA A 63 -19.25 -11.48 0.53
C ALA A 63 -20.31 -11.01 -0.48
N THR A 64 -19.90 -10.65 -1.70
CA THR A 64 -20.79 -10.07 -2.71
C THR A 64 -21.29 -11.10 -3.72
N ALA A 65 -20.45 -12.07 -4.11
CA ALA A 65 -20.83 -13.15 -5.03
C ALA A 65 -21.88 -14.10 -4.44
N LYS A 66 -21.98 -14.19 -3.11
CA LYS A 66 -23.06 -14.93 -2.43
C LYS A 66 -24.42 -14.23 -2.48
N ARG A 67 -24.45 -12.98 -2.94
CA ARG A 67 -25.61 -12.08 -2.88
C ARG A 67 -26.29 -11.87 -4.25
N ALA A 68 -25.69 -12.39 -5.33
CA ALA A 68 -26.19 -12.37 -6.70
C ALA A 68 -26.64 -13.77 -7.10
#